data_AF-A0A914EC85-F1
#
_entry.id   AF-A0A914EC85-F1
#
_cell.length_a   1.000
_cell.length_b   1.000
_cell.length_c   1.000
_cell.angle_alpha   90.00
_cell.angle_beta   90.00
_cell.angle_gamma   90.00
#
_symmetry.space_group_name_H-M   'P 1'
#
loop_
_entity.id
_entity.type
_entity.pdbx_description
1 polymer ?
#
loop_
_entity_poly.entity_id
_entity_poly.type
_entity_poly.pdbx_seq_one_letter_code
_entity_poly.pdbx_strand_id
1 'polypeptide(L)'
;MCLAINRCDSMIMTASGSTFGWWISYLMPDNATIFYNSQITDYANFTKDIHDYDIFLDEWIKLTVYNGIAHREKWWWYQRHNWSKEKADAF
;
A
#
# COMPACT_ATOMS: atom_id res chain seq x y z
N MET A 1 13.20 0.88 -15.49
CA MET A 1 13.46 1.10 -14.05
C MET A 1 14.28 2.35 -13.79
N CYS A 2 15.47 2.52 -14.39
CA CYS A 2 16.40 3.61 -14.04
C CYS A 2 15.86 5.04 -14.19
N LEU A 3 14.88 5.31 -15.06
CA LEU A 3 14.36 6.69 -15.22
C LEU A 3 13.51 7.13 -14.03
N ALA A 4 12.58 6.29 -13.56
CA ALA A 4 11.69 6.64 -12.45
C ALA A 4 12.48 6.82 -11.14
N ILE A 5 13.34 5.86 -10.81
CA ILE A 5 14.15 5.86 -9.58
C ILE A 5 15.07 7.09 -9.51
N ASN A 6 15.62 7.53 -10.63
CA ASN A 6 16.61 8.62 -10.64
C ASN A 6 16.02 10.01 -10.86
N ARG A 7 14.73 10.15 -11.18
CA ARG A 7 14.13 11.44 -11.61
C ARG A 7 12.79 11.76 -10.96
N CYS A 8 12.18 10.82 -10.25
CA CYS A 8 10.90 11.03 -9.62
C CYS A 8 11.06 11.08 -8.10
N ASP A 9 10.47 12.09 -7.47
CA ASP A 9 10.36 12.18 -6.00
C ASP A 9 9.11 11.46 -5.48
N SER A 10 8.29 10.90 -6.37
CA SER A 10 7.08 10.17 -6.02
C SER A 10 6.73 9.12 -7.06
N MET A 11 5.98 8.11 -6.62
CA MET A 11 5.50 7.00 -7.44
C MET A 11 4.03 6.76 -7.15
N ILE A 12 3.21 6.62 -8.20
CA ILE A 12 1.82 6.18 -8.09
C ILE A 12 1.67 4.78 -8.68
N MET A 13 1.36 3.82 -7.82
CA MET A 13 1.11 2.44 -8.19
C MET A 13 -0.40 2.23 -8.41
N THR A 14 -0.80 2.24 -9.67
CA THR A 14 -2.22 2.07 -10.08
C THR A 14 -2.66 0.61 -10.13
N ALA A 15 -1.72 -0.34 -10.07
CA ALA A 15 -1.98 -1.77 -9.99
C ALA A 15 -1.19 -2.36 -8.81
N SER A 16 -1.72 -2.21 -7.59
CA SER A 16 -0.98 -2.54 -6.36
C SER A 16 -0.68 -4.03 -6.17
N GLY A 17 -1.41 -4.91 -6.85
CA GLY A 17 -1.08 -6.34 -6.92
C GLY A 17 0.07 -6.69 -7.89
N SER A 18 0.63 -5.72 -8.62
CA SER A 18 1.73 -5.96 -9.57
C SER A 18 3.06 -6.06 -8.84
N THR A 19 3.71 -7.22 -8.91
CA THR A 19 5.08 -7.39 -8.39
C THR A 19 6.08 -6.44 -9.06
N PHE A 20 5.87 -6.11 -10.34
CA PHE A 20 6.70 -5.13 -11.05
C PHE A 20 6.56 -3.73 -10.47
N GLY A 21 5.32 -3.26 -10.26
CA GLY A 21 5.06 -1.94 -9.65
C GLY A 21 5.57 -1.87 -8.21
N TRP A 22 5.41 -2.96 -7.48
CA TRP A 22 5.90 -3.11 -6.11
C TRP A 22 7.41 -2.94 -6.04
N TRP A 23 8.18 -3.69 -6.85
CA TRP A 23 9.64 -3.62 -6.85
C TRP A 23 10.18 -2.26 -7.31
N ILE A 24 9.51 -1.60 -8.27
CA ILE A 24 9.90 -0.22 -8.63
C ILE A 24 9.76 0.70 -7.42
N SER A 25 8.62 0.62 -6.73
CA SER A 25 8.31 1.47 -5.58
C SER A 25 9.26 1.22 -4.42
N TYR A 26 9.60 -0.05 -4.18
CA TYR A 26 10.56 -0.47 -3.15
C TYR A 26 12.00 0.02 -3.42
N LEU A 27 12.38 0.15 -4.69
CA LEU A 27 13.72 0.61 -5.08
C LEU A 27 13.81 2.14 -5.26
N MET A 28 12.74 2.87 -4.99
CA MET A 28 12.78 4.33 -4.98
C MET A 28 13.65 4.83 -3.81
N PRO A 29 14.22 6.04 -3.90
CA PRO A 29 14.92 6.65 -2.77
C PRO A 29 14.04 6.76 -1.51
N ASP A 30 14.63 6.67 -0.31
CA ASP A 30 13.91 6.70 0.98
C ASP A 30 13.02 7.93 1.19
N ASN A 31 13.35 9.06 0.54
CA ASN A 31 12.58 10.30 0.61
C ASN A 31 11.44 10.36 -0.43
N ALA A 32 11.31 9.35 -1.29
CA ALA A 32 10.29 9.32 -2.31
C ALA A 32 8.93 8.98 -1.72
N THR A 33 7.88 9.68 -2.18
CA THR A 33 6.52 9.42 -1.71
C THR A 33 5.85 8.35 -2.56
N ILE A 34 5.51 7.22 -1.95
CA ILE A 34 4.86 6.11 -2.63
C ILE A 34 3.35 6.14 -2.35
N PHE A 35 2.56 6.11 -3.42
CA PHE A 35 1.11 5.98 -3.37
C PHE A 35 0.70 4.66 -4.01
N TYR A 36 -0.24 3.94 -3.41
CA TYR A 36 -0.77 2.71 -3.96
C TYR A 36 -2.31 2.71 -3.92
N ASN A 37 -2.94 2.12 -4.93
CA ASN A 37 -4.39 1.98 -4.93
C ASN A 37 -4.83 0.98 -3.83
N SER A 38 -5.97 1.24 -3.22
CA SER A 38 -6.59 0.34 -2.23
C SER A 38 -7.07 -1.00 -2.81
N GLN A 39 -7.25 -1.06 -4.13
CA GLN A 39 -7.74 -2.21 -4.86
C GLN A 39 -6.56 -3.10 -5.30
N ILE A 40 -5.95 -3.81 -4.34
CA ILE A 40 -4.91 -4.81 -4.64
C ILE A 40 -5.47 -5.88 -5.58
N THR A 41 -6.65 -6.39 -5.24
CA THR A 41 -7.34 -7.50 -5.90
C THR A 41 -8.79 -7.58 -5.39
N ASP A 42 -9.70 -6.77 -5.93
CA ASP A 42 -11.12 -6.82 -5.53
C ASP A 42 -11.85 -8.14 -5.87
N TYR A 43 -11.16 -9.18 -6.37
CA TYR A 43 -11.80 -10.34 -7.03
C TYR A 43 -11.28 -11.73 -6.68
N ALA A 44 -10.36 -11.89 -5.73
CA ALA A 44 -9.81 -13.21 -5.47
C ALA A 44 -10.10 -13.71 -4.05
N ASN A 45 -10.84 -14.82 -3.95
CA ASN A 45 -11.16 -15.47 -2.67
C ASN A 45 -9.93 -15.85 -1.83
N PHE A 46 -8.73 -15.83 -2.41
CA PHE A 46 -7.47 -16.11 -1.70
C PHE A 46 -6.92 -14.92 -0.90
N THR A 47 -7.46 -13.71 -1.03
CA THR A 47 -6.95 -12.52 -0.31
C THR A 47 -7.65 -12.26 1.03
N LYS A 48 -8.53 -13.16 1.49
CA LYS A 48 -9.20 -13.01 2.80
C LYS A 48 -8.22 -12.92 3.98
N ASP A 49 -7.09 -13.60 3.87
CA ASP A 49 -6.05 -13.65 4.90
C ASP A 49 -4.83 -12.79 4.55
N ILE A 50 -4.89 -12.03 3.46
CA ILE A 50 -3.81 -11.15 3.03
C ILE A 50 -4.21 -9.73 3.41
N HIS A 51 -3.47 -9.16 4.35
CA HIS A 51 -3.69 -7.80 4.74
C HIS A 51 -2.69 -6.87 4.04
N ASP A 52 -3.10 -5.64 3.76
CA ASP A 52 -2.23 -4.63 3.13
C ASP A 52 -0.91 -4.44 3.89
N TYR A 53 -0.92 -4.60 5.22
CA TYR A 53 0.27 -4.47 6.06
C TYR A 53 1.28 -5.62 5.89
N ASP A 54 0.88 -6.73 5.29
CA ASP A 54 1.79 -7.84 4.95
C ASP A 54 2.52 -7.57 3.63
N ILE A 55 1.99 -6.67 2.80
CA ILE A 55 2.47 -6.41 1.44
C ILE A 55 3.18 -5.05 1.35
N PHE A 56 2.66 -4.01 1.99
CA PHE A 56 3.16 -2.64 1.83
C PHE A 56 3.78 -2.08 3.10
N LEU A 57 4.76 -1.21 2.90
CA LEU A 57 5.48 -0.52 3.98
C LEU A 57 4.61 0.54 4.65
N ASP A 58 4.95 0.87 5.89
CA ASP A 58 4.15 1.70 6.79
C ASP A 58 4.03 3.15 6.33
N GLU A 59 5.09 3.63 5.71
CA GLU A 59 5.23 4.97 5.18
C GLU A 59 4.53 5.13 3.82
N TRP A 60 4.11 4.05 3.17
CA TRP A 60 3.41 4.09 1.89
C TRP A 60 1.96 4.53 2.07
N ILE A 61 1.46 5.29 1.09
CA ILE A 61 0.18 5.98 1.20
C ILE A 61 -0.88 5.25 0.38
N LYS A 62 -1.80 4.61 1.09
CA LYS A 62 -2.99 4.01 0.47
C LYS A 62 -3.95 5.07 -0.05
N LEU A 63 -4.39 4.91 -1.29
CA LEU A 63 -5.37 5.76 -1.95
C LEU A 63 -6.70 5.03 -2.19
N THR A 64 -7.79 5.67 -1.80
CA THR A 64 -9.15 5.27 -2.15
C THR A 64 -9.73 6.25 -3.16
N VAL A 65 -10.43 5.75 -4.17
CA VAL A 65 -11.08 6.60 -5.18
C VAL A 65 -12.57 6.62 -4.89
N TYR A 66 -13.11 7.81 -4.64
CA TYR A 66 -14.54 8.04 -4.44
C TYR A 66 -15.02 9.11 -5.42
N ASN A 67 -16.05 8.80 -6.21
CA ASN A 67 -16.56 9.69 -7.27
C ASN A 67 -15.47 10.24 -8.21
N GLY A 68 -14.47 9.41 -8.54
CA GLY A 68 -13.35 9.79 -9.41
C GLY A 68 -12.28 10.67 -8.75
N ILE A 69 -12.40 10.95 -7.44
CA ILE A 69 -11.43 11.73 -6.68
C ILE A 69 -10.62 10.78 -5.78
N ALA A 70 -9.29 10.90 -5.84
CA ALA A 70 -8.39 10.13 -4.98
C ALA A 70 -8.27 10.78 -3.60
N HIS A 71 -8.47 9.98 -2.56
CA HIS A 71 -8.35 10.37 -1.16
C HIS A 71 -7.31 9.48 -0.48
N ARG A 72 -6.54 10.05 0.45
CA ARG A 72 -5.70 9.26 1.36
C ARG A 72 -6.60 8.47 2.31
N GLU A 73 -6.37 7.17 2.43
CA GLU A 73 -7.07 6.34 3.40
C GLU A 73 -6.56 6.61 4.81
N LYS A 74 -7.46 7.03 5.72
CA LYS A 74 -7.11 7.36 7.11
C LYS A 74 -7.44 6.25 8.10
N TRP A 75 -8.30 5.31 7.72
CA TRP A 75 -8.82 4.25 8.61
C TRP A 75 -7.91 3.03 8.74
N TRP A 76 -6.95 2.88 7.82
CA TRP A 76 -6.00 1.77 7.80
C TRP A 76 -5.13 1.67 9.08
N TRP A 77 -4.72 2.81 9.65
CA TRP A 77 -3.96 2.84 10.91
C TRP A 77 -4.72 2.23 12.10
N TYR A 78 -6.05 2.39 12.12
CA TYR A 78 -6.91 1.87 13.18
C TYR A 78 -7.05 0.34 13.12
N GLN A 79 -7.19 -0.23 11.92
CA GLN A 79 -7.30 -1.69 11.76
C GLN A 79 -6.02 -2.39 12.20
N ARG A 80 -4.85 -1.84 11.87
CA ARG A 80 -3.55 -2.39 12.28
C ARG A 80 -3.33 -2.36 13.80
N HIS A 81 -3.63 -1.24 14.45
CA HIS A 81 -3.38 -1.08 15.89
C HIS A 81 -4.33 -1.91 16.76
N ASN A 82 -5.55 -2.16 16.29
CA ASN A 82 -6.47 -3.04 17.01
C ASN A 82 -6.11 -4.52 16.80
N TRP A 83 -5.67 -4.91 15.59
CA TRP A 83 -5.21 -6.27 15.33
C TRP A 83 -3.93 -6.64 16.11
N SER A 84 -2.98 -5.71 16.24
CA SER A 84 -1.76 -5.96 17.02
C SER A 84 -2.04 -6.09 18.52
N LYS A 85 -3.01 -5.35 19.05
CA LYS A 85 -3.49 -5.49 20.44
C LYS A 85 -4.19 -6.83 20.68
N GLU A 86 -5.08 -7.24 19.79
CA GLU A 86 -5.79 -8.52 19.91
C GLU A 86 -4.83 -9.73 19.92
N LYS A 87 -3.70 -9.67 19.19
CA LYS A 87 -2.65 -10.70 19.28
C LYS A 87 -1.81 -10.63 20.56
N ALA A 88 -1.62 -9.45 21.14
CA ALA A 88 -0.87 -9.27 22.39
C ALA A 88 -1.67 -9.78 23.61
N ASP A 89 -3.00 -9.68 23.57
CA ASP A 89 -3.91 -10.14 24.63
C ASP A 89 -4.26 -11.65 24.52
N ALA A 90 -3.78 -12.32 23.48
CA ALA A 90 -4.00 -13.75 23.21
C ALA A 90 -2.88 -14.67 23.73
N PHE A 91 -1.92 -14.13 24.49
CA PHE A 91 -0.81 -14.86 25.13
C PHE A 91 -0.70 -14.56 26.62
#